data_AF-T4VHS4-F1
#
_entry.id   AF-T4VHS4-F1
#
_cell.length_a   1.000
_cell.length_b   1.000
_cell.length_c   1.000
_cell.angle_alpha   90.00
_cell.angle_beta   90.00
_cell.angle_gamma   90.00
#
_symmetry.space_group_name_H-M   'P 1'
#
loop_
_entity.id
_entity.type
_entity.pdbx_description
1 polymer ?
#
loop_
_entity_poly.entity_id
_entity_poly.type
_entity_poly.pdbx_seq_one_letter_code
_entity_poly.pdbx_strand_id
1 'polypeptide(L)'
;MLAGITNEAAHILDPTVSISATANYFFMVASTLLITILGTIITTKIIEPKLGKYDSKMAKDSDGMSRASDLQTIKPEEAKAMKVANFTLLFMVIGLVILVAMPNSFLRNLDKASFLDSIVDHSTLMNGLIPIIALLFFVPSVVYGKIAKTVKNEKEVAAHMSKAMSSMGGYLCLAFVAAQFIKYFEYTNLGTIIAVRGAEFLQSINIGSIPLLVGFIIITGFINLFMGSASAKWAIMAPVFIPMFLKLGIGADVVQTAYRIADSSTNIISPLMSYFAMVIVFMQAYKKDTGIGTVISLMLPYSMTFLIAWTLLFVVWMSLGIPVGF
;
A
#
# COMPACT_ATOMS: atom_id res chain seq x y z
N MET A 1 -5.47 -6.63 -1.60
CA MET A 1 -6.67 -5.96 -1.03
C MET A 1 -7.23 -4.90 -1.97
N LEU A 2 -6.54 -3.78 -2.25
CA LEU A 2 -7.06 -2.76 -3.19
C LEU A 2 -7.45 -3.35 -4.55
N ALA A 3 -6.63 -4.25 -5.09
CA ALA A 3 -6.92 -4.97 -6.34
C ALA A 3 -8.24 -5.76 -6.29
N GLY A 4 -8.57 -6.38 -5.14
CA GLY A 4 -9.84 -7.09 -4.97
C GLY A 4 -11.04 -6.14 -5.01
N ILE A 5 -10.96 -5.01 -4.29
CA ILE A 5 -12.01 -3.97 -4.32
C ILE A 5 -12.15 -3.39 -5.74
N THR A 6 -11.03 -3.16 -6.43
CA THR A 6 -11.02 -2.69 -7.81
C THR A 6 -11.69 -3.69 -8.76
N ASN A 7 -11.44 -4.99 -8.61
CA ASN A 7 -12.09 -6.03 -9.42
C ASN A 7 -13.61 -6.05 -9.18
N GLU A 8 -14.05 -6.05 -7.91
CA GLU A 8 -15.48 -5.97 -7.58
C GLU A 8 -16.15 -4.72 -8.18
N ALA A 9 -15.45 -3.58 -8.16
CA ALA A 9 -15.94 -2.36 -8.78
C ALA A 9 -15.95 -2.44 -10.32
N ALA A 10 -14.95 -3.05 -10.94
CA ALA A 10 -14.88 -3.24 -12.39
C ALA A 10 -16.02 -4.13 -12.90
N HIS A 11 -16.35 -5.18 -12.14
CA HIS A 11 -17.43 -6.12 -12.46
C HIS A 11 -18.83 -5.49 -12.52
N ILE A 12 -19.03 -4.29 -11.94
CA ILE A 12 -20.27 -3.51 -12.11
C ILE A 12 -20.53 -3.20 -13.60
N LEU A 13 -19.45 -2.99 -14.37
CA LEU A 13 -19.53 -2.68 -15.80
C LEU A 13 -19.20 -3.89 -16.66
N ASP A 14 -18.11 -4.59 -16.35
CA ASP A 14 -17.59 -5.71 -17.13
C ASP A 14 -17.05 -6.81 -16.20
N PRO A 15 -17.73 -7.98 -16.12
CA PRO A 15 -17.32 -9.08 -15.23
C PRO A 15 -16.05 -9.79 -15.68
N THR A 16 -15.52 -9.49 -16.87
CA THR A 16 -14.29 -10.11 -17.39
C THR A 16 -13.02 -9.34 -16.99
N VAL A 17 -13.16 -8.08 -16.55
CA VAL A 17 -12.02 -7.25 -16.15
C VAL A 17 -11.52 -7.69 -14.79
N SER A 18 -10.28 -8.20 -14.76
CA SER A 18 -9.60 -8.56 -13.51
C SER A 18 -8.17 -8.06 -13.51
N ILE A 19 -7.79 -7.32 -12.48
CA ILE A 19 -6.42 -6.88 -12.23
C ILE A 19 -5.75 -7.76 -11.19
N SER A 20 -4.47 -8.02 -11.41
CA SER A 20 -3.62 -8.79 -10.50
C SER A 20 -3.18 -7.97 -9.28
N ALA A 21 -2.64 -8.62 -8.25
CA ALA A 21 -1.99 -7.91 -7.15
C ALA A 21 -0.74 -7.13 -7.60
N THR A 22 -0.17 -7.49 -8.75
CA THR A 22 1.02 -6.91 -9.37
C THR A 22 0.72 -5.90 -10.47
N ALA A 23 -0.55 -5.55 -10.67
CA ALA A 23 -0.98 -4.61 -11.70
C ALA A 23 -0.39 -3.19 -11.57
N ASN A 24 0.21 -2.83 -10.43
CA ASN A 24 0.89 -1.55 -10.25
C ASN A 24 2.39 -1.71 -9.97
N TYR A 25 2.96 -2.90 -10.18
CA TYR A 25 4.29 -3.24 -9.69
C TYR A 25 5.40 -2.34 -10.24
N PHE A 26 5.43 -2.11 -11.56
CA PHE A 26 6.47 -1.29 -12.20
C PHE A 26 6.46 0.14 -11.69
N PHE A 27 5.27 0.74 -11.63
CA PHE A 27 5.11 2.09 -11.11
C PHE A 27 5.54 2.19 -9.64
N MET A 28 5.16 1.21 -8.80
CA MET A 28 5.52 1.20 -7.38
C MET A 28 7.03 1.03 -7.13
N VAL A 29 7.74 0.28 -7.98
CA VAL A 29 9.20 0.16 -7.92
C VAL A 29 9.87 1.51 -8.19
N ALA A 30 9.51 2.18 -9.28
CA ALA A 30 10.05 3.52 -9.58
C ALA A 30 9.68 4.55 -8.51
N SER A 31 8.45 4.47 -7.99
CA SER A 31 7.96 5.32 -6.90
C SER A 31 8.80 5.17 -5.63
N THR A 32 9.28 3.96 -5.32
CA THR A 32 10.12 3.72 -4.15
C THR A 32 11.40 4.54 -4.22
N LEU A 33 12.08 4.54 -5.36
CA LEU A 33 13.30 5.33 -5.57
C LEU A 33 13.02 6.83 -5.45
N LEU A 34 11.95 7.31 -6.10
CA LEU A 34 11.56 8.71 -6.08
C LEU A 34 11.27 9.21 -4.65
N ILE A 35 10.39 8.50 -3.94
CA ILE A 35 9.95 8.90 -2.59
C ILE A 35 11.10 8.81 -1.58
N THR A 36 11.99 7.83 -1.70
CA THR A 36 13.20 7.77 -0.87
C THR A 36 14.09 9.00 -1.09
N ILE A 37 14.41 9.34 -2.34
CA ILE A 37 15.24 10.50 -2.66
C ILE A 37 14.60 11.79 -2.14
N LEU A 38 13.32 12.01 -2.43
CA LEU A 38 12.59 13.20 -1.98
C LEU A 38 12.49 13.26 -0.46
N GLY A 39 12.21 12.14 0.20
CA GLY A 39 12.18 12.04 1.65
C GLY A 39 13.52 12.42 2.29
N THR A 40 14.63 11.93 1.75
CA THR A 40 15.98 12.30 2.20
C THR A 40 16.26 13.79 1.99
N ILE A 41 15.91 14.35 0.84
CA ILE A 41 16.13 15.78 0.54
C ILE A 41 15.31 16.66 1.47
N ILE A 42 14.01 16.39 1.64
CA ILE A 42 13.13 17.18 2.51
C ILE A 42 13.61 17.11 3.96
N THR A 43 14.00 15.91 4.42
CA THR A 43 14.53 15.72 5.78
C THR A 43 15.77 16.57 6.01
N THR A 44 16.80 16.39 5.17
CA THR A 44 18.12 17.01 5.36
C THR A 44 18.16 18.50 5.04
N LYS A 45 17.36 18.97 4.06
CA LYS A 45 17.43 20.36 3.56
C LYS A 45 16.33 21.27 4.12
N ILE A 46 15.18 20.72 4.52
CA ILE A 46 14.03 21.54 4.95
C ILE A 46 13.72 21.33 6.43
N ILE A 47 13.68 20.09 6.90
CA ILE A 47 13.13 19.77 8.24
C ILE A 47 14.20 19.81 9.31
N GLU A 48 15.33 19.14 9.10
CA GLU A 48 16.45 19.12 10.04
C GLU A 48 16.96 20.55 10.37
N PRO A 49 17.15 21.47 9.39
CA PRO A 49 17.52 22.85 9.70
C PRO A 49 16.47 23.61 10.53
N LYS A 50 15.18 23.28 10.38
CA LYS A 50 14.08 23.91 11.14
C LYS A 50 14.00 23.42 12.58
N LEU A 51 14.44 22.18 12.85
CA LEU A 51 14.38 21.57 14.18
C LEU A 51 15.51 22.07 15.11
N GLY A 52 16.60 22.59 14.54
CA GLY A 52 17.72 23.14 15.31
C GLY A 52 18.61 22.07 15.96
N LYS A 53 19.47 22.49 16.89
CA LYS A 53 20.38 21.57 17.59
C LYS A 53 19.62 20.76 18.64
N TYR A 54 19.95 19.47 18.72
CA TYR A 54 19.43 18.58 19.75
C TYR A 54 19.75 19.08 21.16
N ASP A 55 18.73 19.22 22.01
CA ASP A 55 18.87 19.56 23.42
C ASP A 55 18.58 18.33 24.29
N SER A 56 19.63 17.76 24.86
CA SER A 56 19.55 16.60 25.74
C SER A 56 18.82 16.87 27.06
N LYS A 57 18.59 18.13 27.43
CA LYS A 57 17.81 18.49 28.63
C LYS A 57 16.30 18.36 28.41
N MET A 58 15.81 18.57 27.18
CA MET A 58 14.38 18.40 26.85
C MET A 58 13.95 16.94 26.81
N ALA A 59 14.89 16.03 26.53
CA ALA A 59 14.65 14.59 26.40
C ALA A 59 14.76 13.79 27.72
N LYS A 60 15.22 14.41 28.82
CA LYS A 60 15.51 13.72 30.08
C LYS A 60 14.30 13.42 30.97
N ASP A 61 13.16 14.07 30.71
CA ASP A 61 11.94 13.92 31.52
C ASP A 61 10.92 12.92 30.94
N SER A 62 11.27 12.24 29.85
CA SER A 62 10.39 11.26 29.21
C SER A 62 10.92 9.84 29.47
N ASP A 63 10.16 9.07 30.26
CA ASP A 63 10.33 7.61 30.47
C ASP A 63 10.38 6.79 29.15
N GLY A 64 10.11 7.43 28.01
CA GLY A 64 10.23 6.86 26.67
C GLY A 64 11.66 6.77 26.14
N MET A 65 12.61 7.61 26.60
CA MET A 65 13.98 7.59 26.07
C MET A 65 14.78 6.38 26.57
N SER A 66 14.57 5.95 27.82
CA SER A 66 15.21 4.75 28.38
C SER A 66 14.90 3.50 27.53
N ARG A 67 13.64 3.36 27.09
CA ARG A 67 13.16 2.27 26.22
C ARG A 67 13.70 2.36 24.78
N ALA A 68 14.02 3.56 24.28
CA ALA A 68 14.58 3.73 22.94
C ALA A 68 16.05 3.27 22.85
N SER A 69 16.84 3.49 23.90
CA SER A 69 18.22 2.97 24.03
C SER A 69 18.25 1.43 24.02
N ASP A 70 17.28 0.78 24.68
CA ASP A 70 17.19 -0.68 24.72
C ASP A 70 16.86 -1.31 23.35
N LEU A 71 16.23 -0.56 22.45
CA LEU A 71 15.90 -1.02 21.08
C LEU A 71 17.09 -0.97 20.11
N GLN A 72 18.20 -0.31 20.47
CA GLN A 72 19.35 -0.15 19.58
C GLN A 72 20.36 -1.31 19.65
N THR A 73 20.26 -2.18 20.67
CA THR A 73 21.25 -3.23 20.92
C THR A 73 20.71 -4.60 20.50
N ILE A 74 21.13 -5.09 19.34
CA ILE A 74 20.75 -6.43 18.86
C ILE A 74 21.41 -7.49 19.75
N LYS A 75 20.61 -8.34 20.39
CA LYS A 75 21.15 -9.44 21.21
C LYS A 75 21.84 -10.47 20.31
N PRO A 76 22.87 -11.18 20.79
CA PRO A 76 23.53 -12.23 20.01
C PRO A 76 22.57 -13.31 19.48
N GLU A 77 21.53 -13.63 20.27
CA GLU A 77 20.48 -14.58 19.87
C GLU A 77 19.63 -14.05 18.71
N GLU A 78 19.28 -12.77 18.72
CA GLU A 78 18.53 -12.10 17.64
C GLU A 78 19.37 -11.99 16.37
N ALA A 79 20.66 -11.65 16.49
CA ALA A 79 21.58 -11.62 15.35
C ALA A 79 21.73 -13.00 14.70
N LYS A 80 21.84 -14.07 15.51
CA LYS A 80 21.87 -15.45 15.02
C LYS A 80 20.54 -15.83 14.36
N ALA A 81 19.42 -15.50 15.00
CA ALA A 81 18.08 -15.77 14.47
C ALA A 81 17.86 -15.08 13.12
N MET A 82 18.27 -13.81 12.98
CA MET A 82 18.19 -13.07 11.71
C MET A 82 18.97 -13.75 10.60
N LYS A 83 20.21 -14.19 10.86
CA LYS A 83 21.01 -14.89 9.85
C LYS A 83 20.33 -16.16 9.37
N VAL A 84 19.83 -16.99 10.28
CA VAL A 84 19.17 -18.26 9.93
C VAL A 84 17.84 -18.02 9.23
N ALA A 85 17.06 -17.01 9.65
CA ALA A 85 15.84 -16.61 8.97
C ALA A 85 16.11 -16.12 7.54
N ASN A 86 17.16 -15.32 7.33
CA ASN A 86 17.58 -14.88 6.00
C ASN A 86 18.00 -16.05 5.11
N PHE A 87 18.76 -17.02 5.63
CA PHE A 87 19.07 -18.24 4.88
C PHE A 87 17.82 -19.07 4.57
N THR A 88 16.88 -19.16 5.51
CA THR A 88 15.59 -19.85 5.29
C THR A 88 14.83 -19.19 4.15
N LEU A 89 14.70 -17.87 4.16
CA LEU A 89 14.07 -17.11 3.08
C LEU A 89 14.80 -17.34 1.75
N LEU A 90 16.13 -17.25 1.76
CA LEU A 90 16.96 -17.45 0.56
C LEU A 90 16.73 -18.84 -0.05
N PHE A 91 16.74 -19.90 0.76
CA PHE A 91 16.50 -21.27 0.26
C PHE A 91 15.06 -21.45 -0.23
N MET A 92 14.07 -20.85 0.41
CA MET A 92 12.68 -20.88 -0.07
C MET A 92 12.54 -20.17 -1.42
N VAL A 93 13.19 -19.01 -1.59
CA VAL A 93 13.19 -18.26 -2.86
C VAL A 93 13.91 -19.04 -3.94
N ILE A 94 15.09 -19.60 -3.66
CA ILE A 94 15.82 -20.46 -4.62
C ILE A 94 14.96 -21.67 -5.00
N GLY A 95 14.33 -22.33 -4.03
CA GLY A 95 13.42 -23.45 -4.28
C GLY A 95 12.26 -23.05 -5.19
N LEU A 96 11.62 -21.90 -4.94
CA LEU A 96 10.55 -21.37 -5.78
C LEU A 96 11.04 -21.08 -7.20
N VAL A 97 12.21 -20.47 -7.36
CA VAL A 97 12.82 -20.18 -8.67
C VAL A 97 13.10 -21.48 -9.44
N ILE A 98 13.67 -22.50 -8.78
CA ILE A 98 13.91 -23.81 -9.39
C ILE A 98 12.58 -24.46 -9.79
N LEU A 99 11.57 -24.45 -8.92
CA LEU A 99 10.25 -24.99 -9.21
C LEU A 99 9.63 -24.32 -10.44
N VAL A 100 9.72 -22.99 -10.57
CA VAL A 100 9.22 -22.24 -11.72
C VAL A 100 10.04 -22.56 -12.98
N ALA A 101 11.37 -22.63 -12.86
CA ALA A 101 12.28 -22.89 -13.99
C ALA A 101 12.19 -24.32 -14.54
N MET A 102 11.71 -25.29 -13.75
CA MET A 102 11.58 -26.68 -14.20
C MET A 102 10.69 -26.81 -15.46
N PRO A 103 11.03 -27.72 -16.39
CA PRO A 103 10.15 -28.05 -17.52
C PRO A 103 8.76 -28.46 -17.02
N ASN A 104 7.70 -27.97 -17.66
CA ASN A 104 6.31 -28.26 -17.29
C ASN A 104 5.95 -27.97 -15.82
N SER A 105 6.57 -26.96 -15.22
CA SER A 105 6.23 -26.51 -13.87
C SER A 105 4.74 -26.22 -13.73
N PHE A 106 4.09 -26.82 -12.73
CA PHE A 106 2.69 -26.54 -12.38
C PHE A 106 2.46 -25.10 -11.92
N LEU A 107 3.53 -24.34 -11.63
CA LEU A 107 3.45 -22.92 -11.27
C LEU A 107 3.32 -22.02 -12.49
N ARG A 108 3.53 -22.54 -13.70
CA ARG A 108 3.47 -21.80 -14.97
C ARG A 108 2.19 -22.12 -15.74
N ASN A 109 1.78 -21.19 -16.58
CA ASN A 109 0.74 -21.40 -17.59
C ASN A 109 1.36 -22.07 -18.82
N LEU A 110 1.16 -23.38 -18.96
CA LEU A 110 1.77 -24.18 -20.03
C LEU A 110 1.15 -23.95 -21.41
N ASP A 111 0.03 -23.24 -21.50
CA ASP A 111 -0.63 -22.89 -22.77
C ASP A 111 0.06 -21.71 -23.48
N LYS A 112 1.05 -21.07 -22.84
CA LYS A 112 1.78 -19.91 -23.37
C LYS A 112 3.09 -20.34 -24.01
N ALA A 113 3.34 -19.82 -25.23
CA ALA A 113 4.48 -20.19 -26.05
C ALA A 113 5.82 -19.66 -25.51
N SER A 114 5.83 -18.45 -24.93
CA SER A 114 7.02 -17.85 -24.33
C SER A 114 7.17 -18.28 -22.88
N PHE A 115 8.42 -18.51 -22.46
CA PHE A 115 8.72 -18.77 -21.05
C PHE A 115 8.28 -17.62 -20.15
N LEU A 116 8.48 -16.37 -20.59
CA LEU A 116 8.09 -15.19 -19.80
C LEU A 116 6.57 -15.12 -19.63
N ASP A 117 5.82 -15.29 -20.72
CA ASP A 117 4.36 -15.26 -20.70
C ASP A 117 3.79 -16.42 -19.87
N SER A 118 4.44 -17.60 -19.91
CA SER A 118 4.07 -18.74 -19.06
C SER A 118 4.20 -18.44 -17.57
N ILE A 119 5.01 -17.46 -17.17
CA ILE A 119 5.17 -17.05 -15.77
C ILE A 119 4.17 -15.95 -15.41
N VAL A 120 3.92 -15.00 -16.31
CA VAL A 120 3.18 -13.77 -15.99
C VAL A 120 1.69 -13.93 -16.27
N ASP A 121 1.32 -14.55 -17.38
CA ASP A 121 -0.05 -14.53 -17.90
C ASP A 121 -0.90 -15.64 -17.27
N HIS A 122 -1.72 -15.24 -16.29
CA HIS A 122 -2.67 -16.09 -15.56
C HIS A 122 -2.08 -17.40 -15.02
N SER A 123 -0.78 -17.41 -14.72
CA SER A 123 -0.09 -18.58 -14.17
C SER A 123 -0.55 -18.89 -12.75
N THR A 124 -0.41 -20.14 -12.33
CA THR A 124 -0.67 -20.56 -10.94
C THR A 124 0.20 -19.78 -9.95
N LEU A 125 1.43 -19.40 -10.35
CA LEU A 125 2.30 -18.53 -9.56
C LEU A 125 1.69 -17.15 -9.33
N MET A 126 1.23 -16.47 -10.39
CA MET A 126 0.70 -15.10 -10.27
C MET A 126 -0.65 -15.05 -9.57
N ASN A 127 -1.53 -16.01 -9.88
CA ASN A 127 -2.82 -16.15 -9.20
C ASN A 127 -2.64 -16.52 -7.71
N GLY A 128 -1.62 -17.34 -7.40
CA GLY A 128 -1.25 -17.77 -6.06
C GLY A 128 -0.23 -16.88 -5.35
N LEU A 129 0.09 -15.69 -5.88
CA LEU A 129 1.22 -14.90 -5.37
C LEU A 129 1.03 -14.46 -3.91
N ILE A 130 -0.20 -14.11 -3.53
CA ILE A 130 -0.52 -13.68 -2.15
C ILE A 130 -0.21 -14.77 -1.12
N PRO A 131 -0.77 -16.00 -1.22
CA PRO A 131 -0.44 -17.07 -0.27
C PRO A 131 1.04 -17.49 -0.32
N ILE A 132 1.69 -17.42 -1.49
CA ILE A 132 3.14 -17.69 -1.59
C ILE A 132 3.95 -16.67 -0.79
N ILE A 133 3.69 -15.37 -0.97
CA ILE A 133 4.34 -14.31 -0.19
C ILE A 133 4.05 -14.49 1.30
N ALA A 134 2.81 -14.84 1.68
CA ALA A 134 2.47 -15.11 3.06
C ALA A 134 3.33 -16.23 3.66
N LEU A 135 3.58 -17.32 2.92
CA LEU A 135 4.48 -18.40 3.35
C LEU A 135 5.94 -17.95 3.43
N LEU A 136 6.42 -17.18 2.45
CA LEU A 136 7.77 -16.63 2.42
C LEU A 136 8.05 -15.70 3.62
N PHE A 137 7.05 -15.02 4.17
CA PHE A 137 7.20 -14.27 5.42
C PHE A 137 6.97 -15.13 6.66
N PHE A 138 5.98 -16.02 6.63
CA PHE A 138 5.59 -16.83 7.78
C PHE A 138 6.72 -17.76 8.23
N VAL A 139 7.29 -18.55 7.31
CA VAL A 139 8.25 -19.60 7.66
C VAL A 139 9.54 -19.00 8.26
N PRO A 140 10.21 -18.00 7.64
CA PRO A 140 11.35 -17.34 8.26
C PRO A 140 11.01 -16.64 9.59
N SER A 141 9.80 -16.10 9.74
CA SER A 141 9.38 -15.47 11.00
C SER A 141 9.25 -16.50 12.13
N VAL A 142 8.73 -17.69 11.86
CA VAL A 142 8.67 -18.79 12.84
C VAL A 142 10.07 -19.30 13.18
N VAL A 143 10.95 -19.46 12.18
CA VAL A 143 12.36 -19.84 12.39
C VAL A 143 13.09 -18.81 13.24
N TYR A 144 12.92 -17.52 12.92
CA TYR A 144 13.44 -16.42 13.71
C TYR A 144 12.95 -16.52 15.16
N GLY A 145 11.63 -16.61 15.37
CA GLY A 145 11.03 -16.62 16.70
C GLY A 145 11.50 -17.79 17.56
N LYS A 146 11.71 -18.96 16.95
CA LYS A 146 12.24 -20.14 17.64
C LYS A 146 13.69 -19.98 18.07
N ILE A 147 14.55 -19.40 17.23
CA ILE A 147 15.98 -19.22 17.53
C ILE A 147 16.19 -18.05 18.50
N ALA A 148 15.45 -16.96 18.34
CA ALA A 148 15.45 -15.81 19.24
C ALA A 148 14.71 -16.09 20.56
N LYS A 149 14.12 -17.29 20.72
CA LYS A 149 13.33 -17.71 21.88
C LYS A 149 12.13 -16.81 22.20
N THR A 150 11.65 -16.05 21.21
CA THR A 150 10.41 -15.25 21.33
C THR A 150 9.16 -16.09 21.06
N VAL A 151 9.33 -17.25 20.43
CA VAL A 151 8.29 -18.26 20.21
C VAL A 151 8.81 -19.62 20.67
N LYS A 152 8.16 -20.22 21.66
CA LYS A 152 8.62 -21.46 22.31
C LYS A 152 8.05 -22.72 21.68
N ASN A 153 6.82 -22.66 21.18
CA ASN A 153 6.08 -23.81 20.68
C ASN A 153 5.02 -23.39 19.64
N GLU A 154 4.41 -24.38 19.01
CA GLU A 154 3.37 -24.24 18.01
C GLU A 154 2.11 -23.53 18.53
N LYS A 155 1.80 -23.62 19.82
CA LYS A 155 0.66 -22.91 20.42
C LYS A 155 0.90 -21.40 20.45
N GLU A 156 2.14 -20.96 20.71
CA GLU A 156 2.50 -19.55 20.64
C GLU A 156 2.45 -19.04 19.19
N VAL A 157 2.86 -19.85 18.20
CA VAL A 157 2.65 -19.52 16.77
C VAL A 157 1.17 -19.29 16.48
N ALA A 158 0.31 -20.25 16.87
CA ALA A 158 -1.13 -20.14 16.67
C ALA A 158 -1.74 -18.94 17.42
N ALA A 159 -1.24 -18.62 18.61
CA ALA A 159 -1.68 -17.45 19.37
C ALA A 159 -1.30 -16.14 18.67
N HIS A 160 -0.09 -16.04 18.10
CA HIS A 160 0.33 -14.89 17.30
C HIS A 160 -0.53 -14.73 16.03
N MET A 161 -0.81 -15.82 15.33
CA MET A 161 -1.72 -15.81 14.18
C MET A 161 -3.13 -15.37 14.59
N SER A 162 -3.65 -15.88 15.71
CA SER A 162 -4.97 -15.50 16.24
C SER A 162 -5.03 -14.02 16.61
N LYS A 163 -3.97 -13.49 17.23
CA LYS A 163 -3.86 -12.06 17.55
C LYS A 163 -3.83 -11.21 16.28
N ALA A 164 -3.11 -11.63 15.24
CA ALA A 164 -3.12 -10.96 13.95
C ALA A 164 -4.53 -10.94 13.33
N MET A 165 -5.25 -12.07 13.34
CA MET A 165 -6.64 -12.15 12.85
C MET A 165 -7.61 -11.31 13.68
N SER A 166 -7.42 -11.21 15.00
CA SER A 166 -8.25 -10.35 15.85
C SER A 166 -8.14 -8.87 15.44
N SER A 167 -6.95 -8.41 15.04
CA SER A 167 -6.76 -7.04 14.54
C SER A 167 -7.49 -6.76 13.22
N MET A 168 -7.88 -7.80 12.48
CA MET A 168 -8.69 -7.70 11.25
C MET A 168 -10.20 -7.57 11.51
N GLY A 169 -10.67 -7.64 12.76
CA GLY A 169 -12.10 -7.60 13.07
C GLY A 169 -12.82 -6.37 12.52
N GLY A 170 -12.24 -5.18 12.69
CA GLY A 170 -12.80 -3.94 12.12
C GLY A 170 -12.83 -3.94 10.59
N TYR A 171 -11.83 -4.55 9.96
CA TYR A 171 -11.79 -4.72 8.51
C TYR A 171 -12.88 -5.68 8.02
N LEU A 172 -13.12 -6.80 8.72
CA LEU A 172 -14.17 -7.75 8.34
C LEU A 172 -15.56 -7.10 8.40
N CYS A 173 -15.85 -6.31 9.43
CA CYS A 173 -17.09 -5.54 9.51
C CYS A 173 -17.24 -4.55 8.35
N LEU A 174 -16.17 -3.81 8.04
CA LEU A 174 -16.16 -2.87 6.91
C LEU A 174 -16.36 -3.59 5.57
N ALA A 175 -15.62 -4.67 5.33
CA ALA A 175 -15.69 -5.44 4.09
C ALA A 175 -17.09 -6.05 3.91
N PHE A 176 -17.73 -6.50 4.99
CA PHE A 176 -19.11 -6.98 4.97
C PHE A 176 -20.07 -5.89 4.47
N VAL A 177 -20.06 -4.71 5.10
CA VAL A 177 -20.94 -3.59 4.71
C VAL A 177 -20.63 -3.10 3.30
N ALA A 178 -19.35 -2.98 2.95
CA ALA A 178 -18.92 -2.59 1.61
C ALA A 178 -19.39 -3.57 0.53
N ALA A 179 -19.29 -4.88 0.78
CA ALA A 179 -19.77 -5.90 -0.15
C ALA A 179 -21.28 -5.79 -0.36
N GLN A 180 -22.07 -5.56 0.70
CA GLN A 180 -23.51 -5.33 0.58
C GLN A 180 -23.81 -4.05 -0.21
N PHE A 181 -23.09 -2.96 0.06
CA PHE A 181 -23.23 -1.70 -0.68
C PHE A 181 -22.96 -1.91 -2.16
N ILE A 182 -21.82 -2.52 -2.53
CA ILE A 182 -21.46 -2.80 -3.93
C ILE A 182 -22.54 -3.65 -4.60
N LYS A 183 -23.01 -4.71 -3.95
CA LYS A 183 -24.02 -5.60 -4.52
C LYS A 183 -25.37 -4.91 -4.72
N TYR A 184 -25.83 -4.11 -3.75
CA TYR A 184 -27.06 -3.34 -3.93
C TYR A 184 -26.91 -2.21 -4.96
N PHE A 185 -25.74 -1.59 -5.04
CA PHE A 185 -25.45 -0.54 -6.02
C PHE A 185 -25.44 -1.07 -7.47
N GLU A 186 -24.93 -2.29 -7.66
CA GLU A 186 -25.02 -3.06 -8.90
C GLU A 186 -26.47 -3.47 -9.18
N TYR A 187 -27.15 -4.13 -8.23
CA TYR A 187 -28.52 -4.63 -8.37
C TYR A 187 -29.53 -3.53 -8.74
N THR A 188 -29.37 -2.34 -8.16
CA THR A 188 -30.24 -1.18 -8.44
C THR A 188 -29.91 -0.46 -9.74
N ASN A 189 -28.86 -0.87 -10.46
CA ASN A 189 -28.30 -0.18 -11.64
C ASN A 189 -27.80 1.25 -11.36
N LEU A 190 -27.75 1.70 -10.10
CA LEU A 190 -27.25 3.03 -9.75
C LEU A 190 -25.79 3.20 -10.15
N GLY A 191 -24.98 2.14 -9.98
CA GLY A 191 -23.58 2.16 -10.43
C GLY A 191 -23.44 2.40 -11.92
N THR A 192 -24.22 1.67 -12.74
CA THR A 192 -24.23 1.85 -14.19
C THR A 192 -24.69 3.24 -14.61
N ILE A 193 -25.76 3.76 -13.99
CA ILE A 193 -26.29 5.11 -14.29
C ILE A 193 -25.25 6.17 -13.97
N ILE A 194 -24.65 6.12 -12.77
CA ILE A 194 -23.63 7.09 -12.35
C ILE A 194 -22.39 6.99 -13.23
N ALA A 195 -21.96 5.77 -13.59
CA ALA A 195 -20.83 5.55 -14.48
C ALA A 195 -21.06 6.18 -15.86
N VAL A 196 -22.23 5.95 -16.47
CA VAL A 196 -22.57 6.52 -17.79
C VAL A 196 -22.67 8.04 -17.71
N ARG A 197 -23.44 8.59 -16.77
CA ARG A 197 -23.61 10.04 -16.63
C ARG A 197 -22.32 10.76 -16.24
N GLY A 198 -21.53 10.17 -15.35
CA GLY A 198 -20.23 10.69 -14.98
C GLY A 198 -19.25 10.65 -16.13
N ALA A 199 -19.21 9.57 -16.90
CA ALA A 199 -18.38 9.49 -18.10
C ALA A 199 -18.81 10.51 -19.15
N GLU A 200 -20.12 10.68 -19.42
CA GLU A 200 -20.65 11.72 -20.30
C GLU A 200 -20.22 13.13 -19.84
N PHE A 201 -20.29 13.40 -18.54
CA PHE A 201 -19.85 14.67 -17.97
C PHE A 201 -18.33 14.88 -18.13
N LEU A 202 -17.51 13.87 -17.83
CA LEU A 202 -16.06 13.99 -17.97
C LEU A 202 -15.63 14.08 -19.46
N GLN A 203 -16.34 13.40 -20.36
CA GLN A 203 -16.14 13.52 -21.81
C GLN A 203 -16.50 14.92 -22.32
N SER A 204 -17.59 15.53 -21.81
CA SER A 204 -18.02 16.86 -22.24
C SER A 204 -17.01 17.96 -21.87
N ILE A 205 -16.23 17.76 -20.81
CA ILE A 205 -15.11 18.65 -20.44
C ILE A 205 -13.96 18.56 -21.47
N ASN A 206 -13.80 17.43 -22.17
CA ASN A 206 -12.85 17.22 -23.27
C ASN A 206 -11.38 17.59 -22.96
N ILE A 207 -10.91 17.29 -21.74
CA ILE A 207 -9.54 17.58 -21.27
C ILE A 207 -8.58 16.39 -21.39
N GLY A 208 -9.06 15.23 -21.83
CA GLY A 208 -8.27 14.00 -21.98
C GLY A 208 -7.97 13.25 -20.67
N SER A 209 -7.42 12.04 -20.80
CA SER A 209 -7.28 11.06 -19.71
C SER A 209 -6.33 11.51 -18.59
N ILE A 210 -5.20 12.15 -18.94
CA ILE A 210 -4.18 12.54 -17.96
C ILE A 210 -4.71 13.64 -17.01
N PRO A 211 -5.25 14.78 -17.49
CA PRO A 211 -5.83 15.79 -16.61
C PRO A 211 -6.98 15.26 -15.73
N LEU A 212 -7.81 14.35 -16.25
CA LEU A 212 -8.86 13.69 -15.46
C LEU A 212 -8.29 12.89 -14.29
N LEU A 213 -7.24 12.10 -14.53
CA LEU A 213 -6.57 11.34 -13.47
C LEU A 213 -5.85 12.23 -12.46
N VAL A 214 -5.27 13.35 -12.90
CA VAL A 214 -4.69 14.35 -11.99
C VAL A 214 -5.78 14.98 -11.11
N GLY A 215 -6.92 15.34 -11.69
CA GLY A 215 -8.09 15.81 -10.92
C GLY A 215 -8.56 14.77 -9.90
N PHE A 216 -8.60 13.50 -10.29
CA PHE A 216 -8.92 12.39 -9.40
C PHE A 216 -7.91 12.23 -8.25
N ILE A 217 -6.60 12.39 -8.52
CA ILE A 217 -5.56 12.40 -7.47
C ILE A 217 -5.82 13.51 -6.46
N ILE A 218 -6.12 14.73 -6.93
CA ILE A 218 -6.37 15.89 -6.06
C ILE A 218 -7.60 15.69 -5.18
N ILE A 219 -8.72 15.27 -5.77
CA ILE A 219 -9.97 15.00 -5.03
C ILE A 219 -9.76 13.88 -4.01
N THR A 220 -9.09 12.80 -4.40
CA THR A 220 -8.77 11.69 -3.50
C THR A 220 -7.88 12.16 -2.35
N GLY A 221 -6.87 12.98 -2.63
CA GLY A 221 -5.95 13.52 -1.65
C GLY A 221 -6.64 14.43 -0.63
N PHE A 222 -7.68 15.15 -1.07
CA PHE A 222 -8.53 15.96 -0.19
C PHE A 222 -9.43 15.09 0.70
N ILE A 223 -10.14 14.12 0.12
CA ILE A 223 -10.98 13.15 0.88
C ILE A 223 -10.13 12.43 1.94
N ASN A 224 -8.88 12.13 1.61
CA ASN A 224 -7.95 11.45 2.49
C ASN A 224 -7.69 12.18 3.82
N LEU A 225 -7.80 13.51 3.85
CA LEU A 225 -7.65 14.27 5.10
C LEU A 225 -8.73 13.90 6.13
N PHE A 226 -9.91 13.49 5.66
CA PHE A 226 -11.07 13.17 6.50
C PHE A 226 -11.23 11.65 6.77
N MET A 227 -10.59 10.80 5.98
CA MET A 227 -10.75 9.35 6.09
C MET A 227 -9.41 8.65 5.90
N GLY A 228 -8.64 8.44 6.97
CA GLY A 228 -7.28 7.88 6.88
C GLY A 228 -7.18 6.42 6.44
N SER A 229 -8.28 5.65 6.43
CA SER A 229 -8.24 4.24 6.01
C SER A 229 -8.25 4.10 4.49
N ALA A 230 -7.15 3.56 3.93
CA ALA A 230 -7.02 3.29 2.50
C ALA A 230 -8.11 2.33 1.99
N SER A 231 -8.47 1.30 2.76
CA SER A 231 -9.50 0.34 2.34
C SER A 231 -10.90 0.92 2.40
N ALA A 232 -11.20 1.71 3.45
CA ALA A 232 -12.55 2.28 3.64
C ALA A 232 -12.87 3.31 2.56
N LYS A 233 -11.92 4.21 2.27
CA LYS A 233 -12.04 5.15 1.16
C LYS A 233 -12.24 4.43 -0.16
N TRP A 234 -11.39 3.44 -0.44
CA TRP A 234 -11.44 2.74 -1.73
C TRP A 234 -12.73 1.94 -1.90
N ALA A 235 -13.26 1.35 -0.82
CA ALA A 235 -14.54 0.65 -0.85
C ALA A 235 -15.73 1.56 -1.25
N ILE A 236 -15.65 2.87 -0.98
CA ILE A 236 -16.69 3.84 -1.35
C ILE A 236 -16.41 4.43 -2.74
N MET A 237 -15.15 4.75 -3.03
CA MET A 237 -14.76 5.44 -4.26
C MET A 237 -14.70 4.51 -5.48
N ALA A 238 -14.16 3.30 -5.32
CA ALA A 238 -13.97 2.38 -6.45
C ALA A 238 -15.27 2.06 -7.19
N PRO A 239 -16.40 1.73 -6.54
CA PRO A 239 -17.67 1.43 -7.22
C PRO A 239 -18.21 2.58 -8.07
N VAL A 240 -17.81 3.82 -7.78
CA VAL A 240 -18.21 5.02 -8.52
C VAL A 240 -17.21 5.34 -9.64
N PHE A 241 -15.92 5.39 -9.32
CA PHE A 241 -14.90 5.89 -10.24
C PHE A 241 -14.35 4.82 -11.19
N ILE A 242 -14.23 3.56 -10.78
CA ILE A 242 -13.68 2.51 -11.65
C ILE A 242 -14.57 2.30 -12.89
N PRO A 243 -15.89 2.05 -12.77
CA PRO A 243 -16.77 1.92 -13.94
C PRO A 243 -16.76 3.16 -14.84
N MET A 244 -16.73 4.35 -14.23
CA MET A 244 -16.71 5.63 -14.94
C MET A 244 -15.45 5.76 -15.80
N PHE A 245 -14.27 5.48 -15.23
CA PHE A 245 -13.01 5.55 -15.96
C PHE A 245 -12.84 4.44 -17.00
N LEU A 246 -13.36 3.23 -16.74
CA LEU A 246 -13.40 2.15 -17.74
C LEU A 246 -14.23 2.56 -18.97
N LYS A 247 -15.37 3.25 -18.78
CA LYS A 247 -16.15 3.83 -19.89
C LYS A 247 -15.38 4.87 -20.70
N LEU A 248 -14.39 5.54 -20.09
CA LEU A 248 -13.48 6.48 -20.76
C LEU A 248 -12.27 5.79 -21.42
N GLY A 249 -12.20 4.46 -21.39
CA GLY A 249 -11.07 3.69 -21.91
C GLY A 249 -9.83 3.74 -21.02
N ILE A 250 -9.96 4.10 -19.74
CA ILE A 250 -8.85 4.12 -18.78
C ILE A 250 -8.89 2.84 -17.95
N GLY A 251 -7.78 2.10 -17.94
CA GLY A 251 -7.64 0.83 -17.20
C GLY A 251 -7.82 0.99 -15.69
N ALA A 252 -8.45 -0.01 -15.05
CA ALA A 252 -8.72 -0.01 -13.62
C ALA A 252 -7.43 -0.03 -12.76
N ASP A 253 -6.36 -0.62 -13.28
CA ASP A 253 -5.01 -0.61 -12.75
C ASP A 253 -4.41 0.81 -12.69
N VAL A 254 -4.62 1.61 -13.74
CA VAL A 254 -4.18 3.01 -13.81
C VAL A 254 -4.94 3.87 -12.80
N VAL A 255 -6.26 3.70 -12.70
CA VAL A 255 -7.08 4.43 -11.72
C VAL A 255 -6.69 4.05 -10.30
N GLN A 256 -6.45 2.76 -10.02
CA GLN A 256 -5.94 2.31 -8.73
C GLN A 256 -4.56 2.91 -8.41
N THR A 257 -3.70 3.07 -9.41
CA THR A 257 -2.39 3.72 -9.24
C THR A 257 -2.57 5.19 -8.83
N ALA A 258 -3.43 5.92 -9.52
CA ALA A 258 -3.77 7.30 -9.17
C ALA A 258 -4.33 7.41 -7.75
N TYR A 259 -5.21 6.49 -7.36
CA TYR A 259 -5.73 6.43 -5.99
C TYR A 259 -4.62 6.22 -4.95
N ARG A 260 -3.68 5.30 -5.20
CA ARG A 260 -2.55 5.01 -4.28
C ARG A 260 -1.64 6.22 -4.06
N ILE A 261 -1.37 7.00 -5.10
CA ILE A 261 -0.56 8.22 -5.01
C ILE A 261 -1.23 9.20 -4.03
N ALA A 262 -2.52 9.44 -4.21
CA ALA A 262 -3.28 10.39 -3.43
C ALA A 262 -3.44 9.96 -1.96
N ASP A 263 -3.88 8.72 -1.73
CA ASP A 263 -4.05 8.12 -0.40
C ASP A 263 -2.73 8.18 0.40
N SER A 264 -1.61 7.87 -0.23
CA SER A 264 -0.32 7.87 0.46
C SER A 264 0.17 9.28 0.78
N SER A 265 0.04 10.22 -0.18
CA SER A 265 0.70 11.53 -0.09
C SER A 265 0.16 12.41 1.03
N THR A 266 -1.15 12.37 1.30
CA THR A 266 -1.78 13.25 2.32
C THR A 266 -2.06 12.54 3.65
N ASN A 267 -1.73 11.26 3.80
CA ASN A 267 -1.95 10.50 5.04
C ASN A 267 -1.21 11.11 6.25
N ILE A 268 0.02 11.59 6.03
CA ILE A 268 0.89 12.12 7.09
C ILE A 268 0.45 13.49 7.64
N ILE A 269 -0.49 14.15 6.98
CA ILE A 269 -1.09 15.42 7.44
C ILE A 269 -2.55 15.24 7.87
N SER A 270 -3.09 14.02 7.84
CA SER A 270 -4.44 13.74 8.34
C SER A 270 -4.42 13.58 9.87
N PRO A 271 -5.13 14.44 10.63
CA PRO A 271 -5.25 14.29 12.08
C PRO A 271 -6.11 13.08 12.47
N LEU A 272 -6.87 12.51 11.53
CA LEU A 272 -7.75 11.37 11.73
C LEU A 272 -7.07 10.03 11.43
N MET A 273 -5.79 10.05 11.06
CA MET A 273 -4.99 8.85 10.87
C MET A 273 -4.83 8.11 12.20
N SER A 274 -5.04 6.79 12.21
CA SER A 274 -5.08 5.98 13.44
C SER A 274 -3.81 6.02 14.28
N TYR A 275 -2.66 6.33 13.68
CA TYR A 275 -1.37 6.41 14.36
C TYR A 275 -0.97 7.83 14.76
N PHE A 276 -1.77 8.84 14.43
CA PHE A 276 -1.42 10.25 14.64
C PHE A 276 -1.15 10.57 16.11
N ALA A 277 -1.99 10.07 17.02
CA ALA A 277 -1.80 10.23 18.47
C ALA A 277 -0.48 9.61 18.96
N MET A 278 -0.11 8.43 18.44
CA MET A 278 1.15 7.76 18.78
C MET A 278 2.36 8.60 18.31
N VAL A 279 2.30 9.18 17.11
CA VAL A 279 3.35 10.05 16.58
C VAL A 279 3.55 11.28 17.48
N ILE A 280 2.46 11.92 17.95
CA ILE A 280 2.56 13.03 18.91
C ILE A 280 3.28 12.58 20.18
N VAL A 281 2.91 11.44 20.76
CA VAL A 281 3.54 10.93 21.99
C VAL A 281 5.04 10.70 21.78
N PHE A 282 5.44 10.16 20.63
CA PHE A 282 6.87 9.99 20.31
C PHE A 282 7.58 11.33 20.14
N MET A 283 6.96 12.32 19.52
CA MET A 283 7.58 13.64 19.39
C MET A 283 7.65 14.39 20.70
N GLN A 284 6.63 14.25 21.57
CA GLN A 284 6.61 14.83 22.91
C GLN A 284 7.71 14.28 23.81
N ALA A 285 8.21 13.07 23.53
CA ALA A 285 9.37 12.52 24.22
C ALA A 285 10.65 13.34 23.99
N TYR A 286 10.76 14.03 22.84
CA TYR A 286 11.89 14.90 22.50
C TYR A 286 11.59 16.39 22.74
N LYS A 287 10.34 16.80 22.52
CA LYS A 287 9.89 18.20 22.61
C LYS A 287 8.46 18.29 23.16
N LYS A 288 8.33 18.56 24.47
CA LYS A 288 7.07 18.49 25.23
C LYS A 288 5.94 19.38 24.69
N ASP A 289 6.27 20.52 24.08
CA ASP A 289 5.32 21.48 23.49
C ASP A 289 4.82 21.06 22.09
N THR A 290 5.14 19.85 21.62
CA THR A 290 4.63 19.34 20.34
C THR A 290 3.13 19.06 20.44
N GLY A 291 2.34 19.79 19.64
CA GLY A 291 0.92 19.54 19.43
C GLY A 291 0.60 19.12 17.99
N ILE A 292 -0.69 18.89 17.72
CA ILE A 292 -1.23 18.49 16.40
C ILE A 292 -0.72 19.42 15.29
N GLY A 293 -0.81 20.73 15.49
CA GLY A 293 -0.37 21.73 14.51
C GLY A 293 1.13 21.68 14.22
N THR A 294 1.96 21.38 15.22
CA THR A 294 3.41 21.22 15.06
C THR A 294 3.72 20.01 14.18
N VAL A 295 3.07 18.87 14.43
CA VAL A 295 3.25 17.66 13.61
C VAL A 295 2.83 17.92 12.17
N ILE A 296 1.63 18.46 11.95
CA ILE A 296 1.11 18.74 10.59
C ILE A 296 2.04 19.72 9.86
N SER A 297 2.50 20.78 10.52
CA SER A 297 3.38 21.78 9.91
C SER A 297 4.73 21.21 9.50
N LEU A 298 5.26 20.24 10.26
CA LEU A 298 6.50 19.53 9.92
C LEU A 298 6.28 18.51 8.78
N MET A 299 5.10 17.91 8.69
CA MET A 299 4.78 16.90 7.66
C MET A 299 4.27 17.51 6.35
N LEU A 300 3.76 18.75 6.36
CA LEU A 300 3.22 19.42 5.18
C LEU A 300 4.22 19.52 4.01
N PRO A 301 5.51 19.86 4.20
CA PRO A 301 6.48 19.87 3.11
C PRO A 301 6.65 18.49 2.46
N TYR A 302 6.65 17.40 3.24
CA TYR A 302 6.68 16.04 2.69
C TYR A 302 5.44 15.75 1.87
N SER A 303 4.26 16.03 2.45
CA SER A 303 2.99 15.71 1.82
C SER A 303 2.82 16.39 0.47
N MET A 304 3.09 17.70 0.41
CA MET A 304 2.96 18.48 -0.83
C MET A 304 4.01 18.07 -1.87
N THR A 305 5.24 17.80 -1.44
CA THR A 305 6.30 17.39 -2.38
C THR A 305 6.01 16.01 -2.95
N PHE A 306 5.58 15.06 -2.12
CA PHE A 306 5.17 13.72 -2.59
C PHE A 306 3.97 13.82 -3.51
N LEU A 307 2.92 14.57 -3.15
CA LEU A 307 1.75 14.71 -4.01
C LEU A 307 2.12 15.27 -5.39
N ILE A 308 2.90 16.34 -5.45
CA ILE A 308 3.28 16.98 -6.71
C ILE A 308 4.24 16.10 -7.52
N ALA A 309 5.38 15.70 -6.94
CA ALA A 309 6.41 14.98 -7.66
C ALA A 309 5.95 13.58 -8.09
N TRP A 310 5.14 12.92 -7.26
CA TRP A 310 4.62 11.59 -7.58
C TRP A 310 3.53 11.65 -8.65
N THR A 311 2.70 12.71 -8.63
CA THR A 311 1.76 13.02 -9.73
C THR A 311 2.52 13.32 -11.02
N LEU A 312 3.62 14.08 -10.97
CA LEU A 312 4.45 14.34 -12.15
C LEU A 312 5.07 13.05 -12.70
N LEU A 313 5.58 12.17 -11.85
CA LEU A 313 6.04 10.84 -12.27
C LEU A 313 4.92 10.08 -12.98
N PHE A 314 3.71 10.08 -12.41
CA PHE A 314 2.55 9.43 -13.01
C PHE A 314 2.18 10.02 -14.38
N VAL A 315 2.16 11.34 -14.51
CA VAL A 315 1.92 12.03 -15.79
C VAL A 315 2.95 11.63 -16.84
N VAL A 316 4.24 11.62 -16.49
CA VAL A 316 5.32 11.21 -17.40
C VAL A 316 5.17 9.74 -17.78
N TRP A 317 4.90 8.88 -16.80
CA TRP A 317 4.71 7.44 -17.01
C TRP A 317 3.59 7.14 -18.01
N MET A 318 2.44 7.78 -17.82
CA MET A 318 1.29 7.67 -18.70
C MET A 318 1.57 8.25 -20.09
N SER A 319 2.29 9.37 -20.17
CA SER A 319 2.64 10.00 -21.47
C SER A 319 3.59 9.15 -22.30
N LEU A 320 4.44 8.35 -21.64
CA LEU A 320 5.35 7.40 -22.30
C LEU A 320 4.67 6.08 -22.65
N GLY A 321 3.42 5.87 -22.26
CA GLY A 321 2.67 4.62 -22.51
C GLY A 321 3.25 3.41 -21.79
N ILE A 322 4.01 3.61 -20.70
CA ILE A 322 4.63 2.52 -19.95
C ILE A 322 3.53 1.83 -19.12
N PRO A 323 3.41 0.49 -19.16
CA PRO A 323 2.49 -0.24 -18.28
C PRO A 323 2.79 0.08 -16.81
N VAL A 324 1.74 0.25 -16.00
CA VAL A 324 1.92 0.51 -14.55
C VAL A 324 2.32 -0.76 -13.79
N GLY A 325 2.08 -1.94 -14.36
CA GLY A 325 2.46 -3.24 -13.82
C GLY A 325 2.16 -4.38 -14.80
N PHE A 326 2.01 -5.58 -14.24
CA PHE A 326 1.70 -6.81 -14.98
C PHE A 326 0.19 -7.03 -15.12
#